data_AF-A0A8X6XXX1-F1
#
_entry.id   AF-A0A8X6XXX1-F1
#
_cell.length_a   1.000
_cell.length_b   1.000
_cell.length_c   1.000
_cell.angle_alpha   90.00
_cell.angle_beta   90.00
_cell.angle_gamma   90.00
#
_symmetry.space_group_name_H-M   'P 1'
#
loop_
_entity.id
_entity.type
_entity.pdbx_description
1 polymer ?
#
loop_
_entity_poly.entity_id
_entity_poly.type
_entity_poly.pdbx_seq_one_letter_code
_entity_poly.pdbx_strand_id
1 'polypeptide(L)'
;MAIQDGIKTEKHDHSSLSSFQQQMLMRKKQAQHSILIELNNKNDISSATSACEQYGEVKNIFSYNGESENIFLLLEFTNKESVEKLLTDCQYQNVLDCFTTFSRIIRFDKKFNKNMPKTTLTAEQDTLKLSKTKRKTVSELIEDIYVSEKLSELDTRLRFFFCEFLKDSLRGLFPHCEALPFGSSVNGLGRHGCDLDIVIRLYPVQVTQNSEFSFLNKTCVGNITDLQRRSVYALGAFFSTFLPGLNSVQKILHARVPIIKFNHKIIGMDCDISVNNMPAVLMSEIIYFCGEIDPRVRPLLYAVKKWAKDANITYESPGAWITNFGLSLLVIFFLQNRPIPILPSLNNALQIIGEEFTSHFAVEYLTSVSALQAKASLNEESLATLLKEFLSFLGSHPFKDKHLSVLSGQATQKKTSFPIWMQYPVEEDKNVTKNVSHSELFDFCEKARLSSKFLASNIQIQSGVSTDLSLILGIPNIMKLFSQRNELDMNKLLNDKTMRNNKRRIYRKSV
;
A
#
# COMPACT_ATOMS: atom_id res chain seq x y z
N MET A 1 -39.35 -10.86 3.69
CA MET A 1 -39.39 -11.63 4.96
C MET A 1 -38.22 -11.17 5.80
N ALA A 2 -38.49 -10.36 6.82
CA ALA A 2 -37.47 -9.71 7.63
C ALA A 2 -36.86 -10.73 8.61
N ILE A 3 -35.56 -10.99 8.49
CA ILE A 3 -34.80 -11.65 9.54
C ILE A 3 -34.29 -10.52 10.44
N GLN A 4 -34.87 -10.43 11.63
CA GLN A 4 -34.41 -9.51 12.67
C GLN A 4 -33.01 -9.94 13.13
N ASP A 5 -32.03 -9.04 12.94
CA ASP A 5 -30.67 -9.20 13.44
C ASP A 5 -30.64 -9.14 14.97
N GLY A 6 -30.58 -10.31 15.59
CA GLY A 6 -30.19 -10.50 16.98
C GLY A 6 -28.69 -10.79 17.10
N ILE A 7 -27.83 -9.89 16.61
CA ILE A 7 -26.40 -9.96 16.92
C ILE A 7 -26.21 -9.30 18.29
N LYS A 8 -26.10 -10.13 19.34
CA LYS A 8 -25.49 -9.69 20.60
C LYS A 8 -24.06 -9.28 20.28
N THR A 9 -23.82 -7.98 20.17
CA THR A 9 -22.48 -7.40 20.22
C THR A 9 -21.95 -7.64 21.63
N GLU A 10 -21.16 -8.70 21.80
CA GLU A 10 -20.28 -8.76 22.96
C GLU A 10 -19.34 -7.56 22.86
N LYS A 11 -19.36 -6.74 23.92
CA LYS A 11 -18.43 -5.65 24.11
C LYS A 11 -17.04 -6.26 24.18
N HIS A 12 -16.33 -6.32 23.05
CA HIS A 12 -14.88 -6.37 23.09
C HIS A 12 -14.44 -5.15 23.89
N ASP A 13 -13.78 -5.42 25.01
CA ASP A 13 -13.20 -4.38 25.85
C ASP A 13 -12.27 -3.55 24.97
N HIS A 14 -12.69 -2.33 24.61
CA HIS A 14 -11.99 -1.48 23.64
C HIS A 14 -10.58 -1.06 24.11
N SER A 15 -10.19 -1.46 25.33
CA SER A 15 -8.91 -1.23 25.97
C SER A 15 -7.75 -2.11 25.44
N SER A 16 -8.01 -3.15 24.64
CA SER A 16 -6.98 -4.12 24.19
C SER A 16 -6.53 -4.00 22.72
N LEU A 17 -7.18 -3.17 21.90
CA LEU A 17 -6.85 -3.06 20.47
C LEU A 17 -5.58 -2.24 20.23
N SER A 18 -4.74 -2.68 19.28
CA SER A 18 -3.56 -1.91 18.83
C SER A 18 -3.97 -0.59 18.16
N SER A 19 -3.06 0.39 18.09
CA SER A 19 -3.35 1.66 17.41
C SER A 19 -3.69 1.47 15.92
N PHE A 20 -3.06 0.48 15.27
CA PHE A 20 -3.39 0.06 13.91
C PHE A 20 -4.84 -0.46 13.81
N GLN A 21 -5.23 -1.38 14.69
CA GLN A 21 -6.58 -1.96 14.71
C GLN A 21 -7.65 -0.91 14.99
N GLN A 22 -7.38 0.01 15.93
CA GLN A 22 -8.25 1.16 16.22
C GLN A 22 -8.40 2.06 14.99
N GLN A 23 -7.31 2.36 14.29
CA GLN A 23 -7.36 3.14 13.05
C GLN A 23 -8.17 2.42 11.96
N MET A 24 -7.93 1.13 11.73
CA MET A 24 -8.69 0.32 10.76
C MET A 24 -10.19 0.33 11.06
N LEU A 25 -10.58 0.14 12.33
CA LEU A 25 -11.97 0.15 12.77
C LEU A 25 -12.61 1.53 12.58
N MET A 26 -11.91 2.59 12.99
CA MET A 26 -12.36 3.97 12.81
C MET A 26 -12.61 4.28 11.33
N ARG A 27 -11.66 3.96 10.44
CA ARG A 27 -11.78 4.23 9.00
C ARG A 27 -12.87 3.38 8.34
N LYS A 28 -13.05 2.12 8.76
CA LYS A 28 -14.16 1.27 8.32
C LYS A 28 -15.52 1.86 8.73
N LYS A 29 -15.65 2.36 9.96
CA LYS A 29 -16.87 3.03 10.43
C LYS A 29 -17.17 4.29 9.61
N GLN A 30 -16.16 5.12 9.36
CA GLN A 30 -16.29 6.29 8.49
C GLN A 30 -16.78 5.90 7.08
N ALA A 31 -16.21 4.84 6.47
CA ALA A 31 -16.65 4.34 5.18
C ALA A 31 -18.10 3.83 5.19
N GLN A 32 -18.53 3.14 6.25
CA GLN A 32 -19.92 2.69 6.42
C GLN A 32 -20.92 3.84 6.46
N HIS A 33 -20.49 5.00 6.94
CA HIS A 33 -21.29 6.21 7.03
C HIS A 33 -21.18 7.09 5.78
N SER A 34 -20.42 6.66 4.76
CA SER A 34 -20.12 7.47 3.58
C SER A 34 -20.78 6.96 2.31
N ILE A 35 -21.19 7.90 1.47
CA ILE A 35 -21.62 7.71 0.08
C ILE A 35 -20.74 8.51 -0.87
N LEU A 36 -20.66 8.08 -2.12
CA LEU A 36 -19.98 8.84 -3.17
C LEU A 36 -21.00 9.30 -4.22
N ILE A 37 -21.04 10.60 -4.47
CA ILE A 37 -22.03 11.22 -5.33
C ILE A 37 -21.34 11.83 -6.55
N GLU A 38 -21.73 11.39 -7.74
CA GLU A 38 -21.34 12.02 -9.00
C GLU A 38 -22.21 13.27 -9.25
N LEU A 39 -21.55 14.39 -9.56
CA LEU A 39 -22.16 15.68 -9.86
C LEU A 39 -21.78 16.13 -11.27
N ASN A 40 -22.72 16.82 -11.93
CA ASN A 40 -22.49 17.41 -13.25
C ASN A 40 -21.58 18.64 -13.21
N ASN A 41 -21.63 19.43 -12.13
CA ASN A 41 -20.84 20.65 -11.97
C ASN A 41 -20.56 20.99 -10.49
N LYS A 42 -19.58 21.87 -10.23
CA LYS A 42 -19.17 22.22 -8.85
C LYS A 42 -20.23 23.03 -8.12
N ASN A 43 -21.08 23.74 -8.86
CA ASN A 43 -22.14 24.56 -8.28
C ASN A 43 -23.27 23.71 -7.69
N ASP A 44 -23.34 22.43 -8.05
CA ASP A 44 -24.33 21.49 -7.52
C ASP A 44 -23.94 20.90 -6.16
N ILE A 45 -22.71 21.12 -5.68
CA ILE A 45 -22.25 20.61 -4.36
C ILE A 45 -23.23 21.03 -3.26
N SER A 46 -23.58 22.32 -3.19
CA SER A 46 -24.51 22.80 -2.15
C SER A 46 -25.89 22.17 -2.27
N SER A 47 -26.40 21.98 -3.50
CA SER A 47 -27.73 21.39 -3.70
C SER A 47 -27.75 19.90 -3.37
N ALA A 48 -26.69 19.17 -3.73
CA ALA A 48 -26.53 17.76 -3.42
C ALA A 48 -26.43 17.53 -1.91
N THR A 49 -25.63 18.35 -1.20
CA THR A 49 -25.54 18.28 0.26
C THR A 49 -26.88 18.53 0.92
N SER A 50 -27.59 19.60 0.55
CA SER A 50 -28.89 19.91 1.15
C SER A 50 -29.96 18.86 0.85
N ALA A 51 -29.85 18.14 -0.28
CA ALA A 51 -30.70 16.96 -0.53
C ALA A 51 -30.35 15.79 0.42
N CYS A 52 -29.05 15.57 0.67
CA CYS A 52 -28.59 14.54 1.60
C CYS A 52 -29.00 14.82 3.05
N GLU A 53 -28.99 16.09 3.47
CA GLU A 53 -29.39 16.53 4.82
C GLU A 53 -30.85 16.12 5.19
N GLN A 54 -31.70 15.83 4.20
CA GLN A 54 -33.06 15.31 4.42
C GLN A 54 -33.09 13.89 5.00
N TYR A 55 -32.03 13.11 4.78
CA TYR A 55 -31.92 11.73 5.28
C TYR A 55 -31.21 11.66 6.65
N GLY A 56 -30.42 12.68 6.98
CA GLY A 56 -29.79 12.85 8.29
C GLY A 56 -28.64 13.86 8.29
N GLU A 57 -28.07 14.10 9.48
CA GLU A 57 -26.98 15.06 9.66
C GLU A 57 -25.71 14.66 8.88
N VAL A 58 -25.20 15.58 8.07
CA VAL A 58 -23.95 15.44 7.32
C VAL A 58 -22.79 15.93 8.18
N LYS A 59 -21.76 15.08 8.34
CA LYS A 59 -20.62 15.33 9.21
C LYS A 59 -19.41 15.88 8.45
N ASN A 60 -19.03 15.25 7.35
CA ASN A 60 -17.87 15.66 6.54
C ASN A 60 -18.19 15.58 5.05
N ILE A 61 -17.54 16.45 4.27
CA ILE A 61 -17.75 16.57 2.83
C ILE A 61 -16.39 16.82 2.16
N PHE A 62 -16.03 15.96 1.23
CA PHE A 62 -14.84 16.12 0.41
C PHE A 62 -15.21 16.14 -1.07
N SER A 63 -14.57 17.02 -1.85
CA SER A 63 -14.80 17.10 -3.29
C SER A 63 -13.51 16.92 -4.07
N TYR A 64 -13.59 16.20 -5.19
CA TYR A 64 -12.48 16.04 -6.13
C TYR A 64 -12.98 15.95 -7.57
N ASN A 65 -12.09 16.20 -8.52
CA ASN A 65 -12.39 16.03 -9.94
C ASN A 65 -12.00 14.61 -10.34
N GLY A 66 -12.89 13.90 -11.04
CA GLY A 66 -12.58 12.64 -11.69
C GLY A 66 -11.82 12.84 -13.01
N GLU A 67 -11.47 11.74 -13.68
CA GLU A 67 -10.68 11.77 -14.92
C GLU A 67 -11.40 12.42 -16.12
N SER A 68 -12.74 12.45 -16.13
CA SER A 68 -13.56 12.97 -17.23
C SER A 68 -14.26 14.29 -16.91
N GLU A 69 -13.62 15.14 -16.10
CA GLU A 69 -14.17 16.43 -15.61
C GLU A 69 -15.43 16.33 -14.71
N ASN A 70 -15.99 15.14 -14.54
CA ASN A 70 -17.03 14.88 -13.54
C ASN A 70 -16.51 15.22 -12.14
N ILE A 71 -17.40 15.72 -11.29
CA ILE A 71 -17.05 16.06 -9.92
C ILE A 71 -17.65 15.04 -8.99
N PHE A 72 -16.84 14.53 -8.08
CA PHE A 72 -17.28 13.56 -7.09
C PHE A 72 -17.29 14.20 -5.71
N LEU A 73 -18.34 13.89 -4.96
CA LEU A 73 -18.54 14.31 -3.58
C LEU A 73 -18.55 13.08 -2.67
N LEU A 74 -17.51 12.92 -1.85
CA LEU A 74 -17.50 11.94 -0.78
C LEU A 74 -18.16 12.58 0.45
N LEU A 75 -19.33 12.09 0.82
CA LEU A 75 -20.15 12.63 1.89
C LEU A 75 -20.26 11.61 3.02
N GLU A 76 -19.92 12.00 4.24
CA GLU A 76 -20.05 11.20 5.47
C GLU A 76 -21.22 11.72 6.32
N PHE A 77 -22.18 10.86 6.63
CA PHE A 77 -23.23 11.15 7.62
C PHE A 77 -22.76 10.89 9.06
N THR A 78 -23.41 11.52 10.04
CA THR A 78 -23.19 11.18 11.45
C THR A 78 -23.59 9.73 11.76
N ASN A 79 -24.65 9.23 11.11
CA ASN A 79 -25.24 7.90 11.36
C ASN A 79 -25.28 7.04 10.08
N LYS A 80 -25.05 5.74 10.23
CA LYS A 80 -25.08 4.75 9.13
C LYS A 80 -26.49 4.58 8.56
N GLU A 81 -27.51 4.69 9.39
CA GLU A 81 -28.92 4.56 9.01
C GLU A 81 -29.34 5.62 7.99
N SER A 82 -28.68 6.79 7.98
CA SER A 82 -28.90 7.83 6.97
C SER A 82 -28.47 7.37 5.58
N VAL A 83 -27.35 6.64 5.49
CA VAL A 83 -26.89 6.01 4.24
C VAL A 83 -27.92 4.99 3.76
N GLU A 84 -28.40 4.13 4.65
CA GLU A 84 -29.38 3.08 4.31
C GLU A 84 -30.70 3.66 3.82
N LYS A 85 -31.21 4.70 4.49
CA LYS A 85 -32.41 5.43 4.05
C LYS A 85 -32.22 6.05 2.67
N LEU A 86 -31.12 6.76 2.46
CA LEU A 86 -30.83 7.42 1.18
C LEU A 86 -30.70 6.39 0.05
N LEU A 87 -29.94 5.31 0.25
CA LEU A 87 -29.75 4.28 -0.77
C LEU A 87 -31.03 3.48 -1.06
N THR A 88 -31.95 3.38 -0.10
CA THR A 88 -33.27 2.74 -0.33
C THR A 88 -34.19 3.61 -1.17
N ASP A 89 -34.09 4.94 -1.05
CA ASP A 89 -34.87 5.91 -1.82
C ASP A 89 -34.28 6.17 -3.23
N CYS A 90 -33.05 5.70 -3.49
CA CYS A 90 -32.42 5.81 -4.79
C CYS A 90 -33.20 5.04 -5.87
N GLN A 91 -33.41 5.68 -7.01
CA GLN A 91 -34.11 5.08 -8.15
C GLN A 91 -33.13 4.42 -9.11
N TYR A 92 -33.52 3.27 -9.67
CA TYR A 92 -32.81 2.66 -10.79
C TYR A 92 -33.18 3.40 -12.08
N GLN A 93 -32.17 3.78 -12.86
CA GLN A 93 -32.38 4.30 -14.20
C GLN A 93 -32.60 3.13 -15.16
N ASN A 94 -33.68 3.17 -15.94
CA ASN A 94 -33.93 2.16 -16.97
C ASN A 94 -33.11 2.51 -18.21
N VAL A 95 -31.86 2.05 -18.23
CA VAL A 95 -30.96 2.18 -19.38
C VAL A 95 -30.88 0.81 -20.05
N LEU A 96 -31.15 0.75 -21.36
CA LEU A 96 -31.24 -0.51 -22.12
C LEU A 96 -29.94 -1.33 -22.10
N ASP A 97 -28.80 -0.67 -21.90
CA ASP A 97 -27.48 -1.26 -22.06
C ASP A 97 -26.68 -1.37 -20.74
N CYS A 98 -27.34 -1.36 -19.57
CA CYS A 98 -26.65 -1.57 -18.29
C CYS A 98 -27.39 -2.49 -17.31
N PHE A 99 -26.63 -3.16 -16.44
CA PHE A 99 -27.20 -3.90 -15.32
C PHE A 99 -27.60 -2.94 -14.19
N THR A 100 -28.80 -3.13 -13.64
CA THR A 100 -29.26 -2.40 -12.45
C THR A 100 -28.70 -3.08 -11.19
N THR A 101 -27.65 -2.49 -10.61
CA THR A 101 -27.01 -3.00 -9.39
C THR A 101 -27.15 -2.01 -8.24
N PHE A 102 -27.38 -2.53 -7.03
CA PHE A 102 -27.25 -1.72 -5.82
C PHE A 102 -25.82 -1.19 -5.68
N SER A 103 -25.67 0.10 -5.35
CA SER A 103 -24.37 0.76 -5.22
C SER A 103 -24.47 1.93 -4.25
N ARG A 104 -23.39 2.15 -3.49
CA ARG A 104 -23.17 3.38 -2.68
C ARG A 104 -22.47 4.50 -3.45
N ILE A 105 -22.20 4.27 -4.73
CA ILE A 105 -21.81 5.28 -5.71
C ILE A 105 -23.08 5.63 -6.47
N ILE A 106 -23.53 6.87 -6.33
CA ILE A 106 -24.81 7.37 -6.86
C ILE A 106 -24.59 8.63 -7.67
N ARG A 107 -25.59 9.03 -8.46
CA ARG A 107 -25.58 10.30 -9.21
C ARG A 107 -26.61 11.25 -8.62
N PHE A 108 -26.26 12.53 -8.54
CA PHE A 108 -27.22 13.59 -8.20
C PHE A 108 -27.73 14.27 -9.47
N ASP A 109 -28.96 13.95 -9.85
CA ASP A 109 -29.67 14.62 -10.93
C ASP A 109 -30.52 15.76 -10.37
N LYS A 110 -30.04 17.00 -10.54
CA LYS A 110 -30.72 18.18 -10.01
C LYS A 110 -32.11 18.33 -10.63
N LYS A 111 -33.15 18.09 -9.82
CA LYS A 111 -34.51 18.55 -10.13
C LYS A 111 -34.56 20.05 -9.89
N PHE A 112 -34.96 20.84 -10.90
CA PHE A 112 -35.00 22.30 -10.81
C PHE A 112 -35.86 22.74 -9.61
N ASN A 113 -35.25 23.29 -8.56
CA ASN A 113 -35.96 23.84 -7.41
C ASN A 113 -35.28 25.15 -6.97
N LYS A 114 -35.99 26.28 -7.13
CA LYS A 114 -35.49 27.63 -6.79
C LYS A 114 -35.33 27.86 -5.28
N ASN A 115 -35.93 27.01 -4.44
CA ASN A 115 -36.01 27.20 -2.98
C ASN A 115 -35.16 26.20 -2.19
N MET A 116 -34.15 25.57 -2.80
CA MET A 116 -33.24 24.70 -2.06
C MET A 116 -32.47 25.50 -1.01
N PRO A 117 -32.48 25.09 0.27
CA PRO A 117 -31.66 25.74 1.28
C PRO A 117 -30.18 25.66 0.87
N LYS A 118 -29.42 26.70 1.21
CA LYS A 118 -27.98 26.73 0.97
C LYS A 118 -27.28 26.15 2.20
N THR A 119 -26.66 24.99 2.04
CA THR A 119 -25.79 24.37 3.05
C THR A 119 -24.70 25.35 3.52
N THR A 120 -24.37 25.32 4.80
CA THR A 120 -23.28 26.09 5.44
C THR A 120 -21.92 25.37 5.42
N LEU A 121 -21.91 24.05 5.18
CA LEU A 121 -20.70 23.25 5.06
C LEU A 121 -19.98 23.51 3.74
N THR A 122 -18.67 23.70 3.81
CA THR A 122 -17.80 23.83 2.64
C THR A 122 -17.11 22.50 2.38
N ALA A 123 -17.12 22.03 1.13
CA ALA A 123 -16.38 20.82 0.78
C ALA A 123 -14.87 21.07 0.89
N GLU A 124 -14.17 20.20 1.62
CA GLU A 124 -12.72 20.25 1.69
C GLU A 124 -12.13 19.86 0.32
N GLN A 125 -11.17 20.67 -0.15
CA GLN A 125 -10.36 20.38 -1.33
C GLN A 125 -8.99 19.88 -0.88
N ASP A 126 -8.52 18.81 -1.52
CA ASP A 126 -7.23 18.19 -1.23
C ASP A 126 -6.09 19.13 -1.65
N THR A 127 -5.69 20.00 -0.72
CA THR A 127 -4.57 20.93 -0.92
C THR A 127 -3.62 20.83 0.25
N LEU A 128 -2.57 20.04 0.06
CA LEU A 128 -1.43 20.04 0.98
C LEU A 128 -0.76 21.43 0.97
N LYS A 129 -0.91 22.17 2.06
CA LYS A 129 -0.25 23.47 2.25
C LYS A 129 1.23 23.24 2.56
N LEU A 130 2.11 23.37 1.57
CA LEU A 130 3.54 23.43 1.83
C LEU A 130 3.93 24.79 2.41
N SER A 131 4.55 24.77 3.60
CA SER A 131 5.27 25.92 4.15
C SER A 131 6.56 26.16 3.36
N LYS A 132 6.66 27.34 2.74
CA LYS A 132 7.87 27.79 2.02
C LYS A 132 8.87 28.38 3.01
N THR A 133 9.61 27.54 3.74
CA THR A 133 10.77 27.98 4.53
C THR A 133 12.03 28.10 3.65
N LYS A 134 12.84 29.13 3.91
CA LYS A 134 13.88 29.61 2.98
C LYS A 134 15.31 29.05 3.19
N ARG A 135 15.51 28.06 4.07
CA ARG A 135 16.73 27.21 4.21
C ARG A 135 16.33 25.94 4.96
N LYS A 136 16.72 24.77 4.47
CA LYS A 136 16.39 23.47 5.09
C LYS A 136 17.64 22.61 5.30
N THR A 137 17.79 21.98 6.44
CA THR A 137 18.75 20.88 6.61
C THR A 137 18.31 19.67 5.78
N VAL A 138 19.19 18.68 5.58
CA VAL A 138 18.81 17.44 4.90
C VAL A 138 17.71 16.69 5.68
N SER A 139 17.73 16.75 7.02
CA SER A 139 16.70 16.14 7.86
C SER A 139 15.34 16.81 7.65
N GLU A 140 15.28 18.14 7.67
CA GLU A 140 14.05 18.90 7.40
C GLU A 140 13.53 18.61 5.98
N LEU A 141 14.42 18.52 4.99
CA LEU A 141 14.03 18.14 3.63
C LEU A 141 13.39 16.74 3.58
N ILE A 142 13.94 15.76 4.30
CA ILE A 142 13.37 14.41 4.38
C ILE A 142 11.99 14.43 5.03
N GLU A 143 11.80 15.23 6.09
CA GLU A 143 10.51 15.42 6.73
C GLU A 143 9.49 16.09 5.80
N ASP A 144 9.90 17.11 5.05
CA ASP A 144 9.04 17.77 4.07
C ASP A 144 8.60 16.84 2.95
N ILE A 145 9.52 15.99 2.44
CA ILE A 145 9.19 14.95 1.46
C ILE A 145 8.12 14.02 2.04
N TYR A 146 8.29 13.59 3.29
CA TYR A 146 7.29 12.76 3.95
C TYR A 146 5.94 13.47 4.10
N VAL A 147 5.91 14.71 4.59
CA VAL A 147 4.67 15.45 4.83
C VAL A 147 3.95 15.81 3.53
N SER A 148 4.68 16.10 2.46
CA SER A 148 4.13 16.52 1.16
C SER A 148 3.73 15.37 0.24
N GLU A 149 4.29 14.17 0.44
CA GLU A 149 4.00 13.02 -0.43
C GLU A 149 3.11 11.97 0.22
N LYS A 150 2.93 11.96 1.55
CA LYS A 150 2.06 11.01 2.24
C LYS A 150 0.60 11.15 1.79
N LEU A 151 -0.18 10.07 1.90
CA LEU A 151 -1.62 10.10 1.61
C LEU A 151 -2.35 11.24 2.36
N SER A 152 -3.23 11.92 1.64
CA SER A 152 -4.16 12.89 2.24
C SER A 152 -5.26 12.18 3.02
N GLU A 153 -6.03 12.98 3.77
CA GLU A 153 -7.26 12.50 4.41
C GLU A 153 -8.24 11.97 3.36
N LEU A 154 -8.42 12.68 2.23
CA LEU A 154 -9.31 12.25 1.16
C LEU A 154 -8.86 10.93 0.54
N ASP A 155 -7.58 10.79 0.20
CA ASP A 155 -7.03 9.53 -0.33
C ASP A 155 -7.31 8.36 0.61
N THR A 156 -7.07 8.56 1.90
CA THR A 156 -7.33 7.55 2.91
C THR A 156 -8.82 7.19 2.96
N ARG A 157 -9.70 8.20 2.95
CA ARG A 157 -11.16 7.99 2.99
C ARG A 157 -11.67 7.23 1.77
N LEU A 158 -11.19 7.56 0.57
CA LEU A 158 -11.58 6.88 -0.68
C LEU A 158 -11.16 5.41 -0.69
N ARG A 159 -9.97 5.08 -0.18
CA ARG A 159 -9.48 3.69 -0.07
C ARG A 159 -10.39 2.83 0.81
N PHE A 160 -10.79 3.36 1.97
CA PHE A 160 -11.71 2.64 2.87
C PHE A 160 -13.15 2.64 2.35
N PHE A 161 -13.60 3.73 1.72
CA PHE A 161 -14.90 3.78 1.03
C PHE A 161 -15.01 2.68 -0.02
N PHE A 162 -13.98 2.51 -0.85
CA PHE A 162 -13.97 1.50 -1.90
C PHE A 162 -13.98 0.08 -1.34
N CYS A 163 -13.28 -0.17 -0.23
CA CYS A 163 -13.40 -1.44 0.49
C CYS A 163 -14.85 -1.72 0.94
N GLU A 164 -15.54 -0.74 1.54
CA GLU A 164 -16.94 -0.95 1.96
C GLU A 164 -17.90 -1.06 0.74
N PHE A 165 -17.60 -0.40 -0.38
CA PHE A 165 -18.31 -0.61 -1.66
C PHE A 165 -18.18 -2.06 -2.18
N LEU A 166 -16.97 -2.63 -2.16
CA LEU A 166 -16.75 -4.03 -2.54
C LEU A 166 -17.50 -5.00 -1.61
N LYS A 167 -17.47 -4.73 -0.31
CA LYS A 167 -18.24 -5.50 0.68
C LYS A 167 -19.74 -5.46 0.40
N ASP A 168 -20.30 -4.28 0.16
CA ASP A 168 -21.72 -4.12 -0.20
C ASP A 168 -22.11 -4.88 -1.46
N SER A 169 -21.21 -4.93 -2.43
CA SER A 169 -21.42 -5.63 -3.70
C SER A 169 -21.44 -7.16 -3.55
N LEU A 170 -20.80 -7.68 -2.50
CA LEU A 170 -20.63 -9.11 -2.28
C LEU A 170 -21.52 -9.68 -1.15
N ARG A 171 -22.01 -8.83 -0.24
CA ARG A 171 -22.73 -9.26 0.98
C ARG A 171 -23.99 -10.11 0.72
N GLY A 172 -24.60 -9.99 -0.47
CA GLY A 172 -25.75 -10.82 -0.84
C GLY A 172 -25.40 -12.30 -0.96
N LEU A 173 -24.22 -12.62 -1.51
CA LEU A 173 -23.73 -13.99 -1.65
C LEU A 173 -22.83 -14.42 -0.49
N PHE A 174 -22.08 -13.48 0.08
CA PHE A 174 -21.14 -13.69 1.18
C PHE A 174 -21.48 -12.75 2.35
N PRO A 175 -22.48 -13.08 3.20
CA PRO A 175 -22.99 -12.18 4.23
C PRO A 175 -21.93 -11.67 5.22
N HIS A 176 -20.87 -12.46 5.43
CA HIS A 176 -19.78 -12.15 6.35
C HIS A 176 -18.49 -11.72 5.65
N CYS A 177 -18.54 -11.38 4.36
CA CYS A 177 -17.35 -10.95 3.66
C CYS A 177 -16.81 -9.62 4.22
N GLU A 178 -15.50 -9.48 4.13
CA GLU A 178 -14.81 -8.23 4.43
C GLU A 178 -13.87 -7.88 3.29
N ALA A 179 -13.76 -6.60 2.97
CA ALA A 179 -12.68 -6.07 2.16
C ALA A 179 -11.83 -5.19 3.07
N LEU A 180 -10.54 -5.48 3.15
CA LEU A 180 -9.60 -4.76 4.01
C LEU A 180 -8.46 -4.21 3.15
N PRO A 181 -8.15 -2.91 3.24
CA PRO A 181 -6.96 -2.38 2.60
C PRO A 181 -5.72 -2.90 3.35
N PHE A 182 -4.65 -3.17 2.61
CA PHE A 182 -3.34 -3.48 3.18
C PHE A 182 -2.24 -2.71 2.46
N GLY A 183 -0.99 -2.99 2.81
CA GLY A 183 0.18 -2.44 2.15
C GLY A 183 0.32 -0.94 2.40
N SER A 184 0.72 -0.23 1.36
CA SER A 184 1.00 1.22 1.40
C SER A 184 -0.21 2.04 1.87
N SER A 185 -1.43 1.54 1.68
CA SER A 185 -2.67 2.20 2.11
C SER A 185 -2.78 2.38 3.62
N VAL A 186 -2.18 1.50 4.43
CA VAL A 186 -2.42 1.44 5.89
C VAL A 186 -1.16 1.26 6.72
N ASN A 187 -0.02 0.92 6.12
CA ASN A 187 1.24 0.74 6.86
C ASN A 187 1.97 2.05 7.23
N GLY A 188 1.40 3.21 6.87
CA GLY A 188 1.99 4.53 7.09
C GLY A 188 3.05 4.95 6.06
N LEU A 189 3.26 4.17 4.99
CA LEU A 189 4.24 4.41 3.92
C LEU A 189 3.62 4.75 2.55
N GLY A 190 2.31 5.04 2.54
CA GLY A 190 1.53 5.35 1.34
C GLY A 190 1.79 6.73 0.80
N ARG A 191 2.02 6.79 -0.51
CA ARG A 191 2.22 8.05 -1.24
C ARG A 191 1.03 8.35 -2.11
N HIS A 192 0.80 9.64 -2.40
CA HIS A 192 -0.17 10.02 -3.42
C HIS A 192 0.03 9.22 -4.71
N GLY A 193 -1.08 8.68 -5.23
CA GLY A 193 -1.08 7.85 -6.44
C GLY A 193 -0.56 6.42 -6.27
N CYS A 194 -0.22 5.94 -5.06
CA CYS A 194 0.15 4.53 -4.89
C CYS A 194 -1.06 3.58 -5.04
N ASP A 195 -0.82 2.35 -5.48
CA ASP A 195 -1.85 1.31 -5.60
C ASP A 195 -2.66 1.12 -4.32
N LEU A 196 -3.91 0.71 -4.47
CA LEU A 196 -4.80 0.25 -3.41
C LEU A 196 -4.82 -1.28 -3.39
N ASP A 197 -4.02 -1.85 -2.51
CA ASP A 197 -4.02 -3.29 -2.25
C ASP A 197 -5.16 -3.66 -1.29
N ILE A 198 -5.98 -4.65 -1.67
CA ILE A 198 -7.15 -5.08 -0.91
C ILE A 198 -7.13 -6.60 -0.74
N VAL A 199 -7.43 -7.07 0.47
CA VAL A 199 -7.78 -8.47 0.70
C VAL A 199 -9.29 -8.59 0.86
N ILE A 200 -9.90 -9.50 0.11
CA ILE A 200 -11.29 -9.92 0.33
C ILE A 200 -11.28 -11.22 1.12
N ARG A 201 -11.89 -11.19 2.30
CA ARG A 201 -12.19 -12.37 3.11
C ARG A 201 -13.57 -12.86 2.75
N LEU A 202 -13.67 -14.11 2.31
CA LEU A 202 -14.96 -14.71 1.91
C LEU A 202 -15.57 -15.61 3.00
N TYR A 203 -14.87 -15.82 4.11
CA TYR A 203 -15.32 -16.65 5.23
C TYR A 203 -15.55 -15.81 6.47
N PRO A 204 -16.50 -16.21 7.35
CA PRO A 204 -16.72 -15.54 8.61
C PRO A 204 -15.49 -15.65 9.51
N VAL A 205 -15.22 -14.57 10.27
CA VAL A 205 -14.13 -14.53 11.26
C VAL A 205 -14.40 -15.52 12.39
N GLN A 206 -15.66 -15.62 12.83
CA GLN A 206 -16.11 -16.51 13.91
C GLN A 206 -17.17 -17.47 13.39
N VAL A 207 -17.04 -18.74 13.74
CA VAL A 207 -18.05 -19.76 13.47
C VAL A 207 -18.68 -20.15 14.80
N THR A 208 -19.95 -19.81 15.01
CA THR A 208 -20.69 -20.27 16.18
C THR A 208 -21.04 -21.75 16.03
N GLN A 209 -20.59 -22.59 16.97
CA GLN A 209 -20.84 -24.04 16.96
C GLN A 209 -22.10 -24.43 17.76
N ASN A 210 -23.05 -23.51 17.94
CA ASN A 210 -24.20 -23.72 18.82
C ASN A 210 -25.36 -24.47 18.14
N SER A 211 -25.23 -24.85 16.87
CA SER A 211 -26.25 -25.48 16.05
C SER A 211 -25.73 -26.79 15.46
N GLU A 212 -26.55 -27.83 15.47
CA GLU A 212 -26.28 -29.10 14.79
C GLU A 212 -26.44 -28.99 13.27
N PHE A 213 -27.13 -27.96 12.78
CA PHE A 213 -27.29 -27.67 11.35
C PHE A 213 -26.18 -26.76 10.83
N SER A 214 -25.62 -27.14 9.69
CA SER A 214 -24.65 -26.34 8.93
C SER A 214 -25.09 -26.20 7.47
N PHE A 215 -24.69 -25.11 6.81
CA PHE A 215 -24.93 -24.94 5.37
C PHE A 215 -24.11 -25.94 4.56
N LEU A 216 -24.73 -26.58 3.58
CA LEU A 216 -24.03 -27.45 2.65
C LEU A 216 -23.12 -26.63 1.74
N ASN A 217 -21.81 -26.81 1.89
CA ASN A 217 -20.81 -26.11 1.11
C ASN A 217 -20.39 -26.91 -0.14
N LYS A 218 -20.21 -26.22 -1.26
CA LYS A 218 -19.57 -26.81 -2.45
C LYS A 218 -18.07 -26.92 -2.23
N THR A 219 -17.57 -28.13 -2.02
CA THR A 219 -16.13 -28.37 -1.91
C THR A 219 -15.45 -28.22 -3.26
N CYS A 220 -14.32 -27.51 -3.29
CA CYS A 220 -13.49 -27.43 -4.48
C CYS A 220 -12.48 -28.57 -4.47
N VAL A 221 -12.38 -29.32 -5.58
CA VAL A 221 -11.25 -30.23 -5.81
C VAL A 221 -9.97 -29.41 -5.89
N GLY A 222 -8.96 -29.78 -5.11
CA GLY A 222 -7.66 -29.11 -5.04
C GLY A 222 -7.30 -28.67 -3.62
N ASN A 223 -6.28 -27.82 -3.52
CA ASN A 223 -5.86 -27.24 -2.24
C ASN A 223 -6.40 -25.81 -2.05
N ILE A 224 -6.02 -25.16 -0.94
CA ILE A 224 -6.44 -23.79 -0.63
C ILE A 224 -6.03 -22.79 -1.72
N THR A 225 -4.89 -23.00 -2.39
CA THR A 225 -4.43 -22.15 -3.48
C THR A 225 -5.32 -22.29 -4.73
N ASP A 226 -5.82 -23.49 -5.02
CA ASP A 226 -6.77 -23.70 -6.13
C ASP A 226 -8.11 -23.02 -5.84
N LEU A 227 -8.57 -23.07 -4.59
CA LEU A 227 -9.75 -22.32 -4.15
C LEU A 227 -9.53 -20.80 -4.32
N GLN A 228 -8.38 -20.26 -3.87
CA GLN A 228 -8.03 -18.85 -4.06
C GLN A 228 -8.03 -18.44 -5.53
N ARG A 229 -7.43 -19.23 -6.43
CA ARG A 229 -7.43 -18.97 -7.89
C ARG A 229 -8.83 -18.91 -8.46
N ARG A 230 -9.69 -19.87 -8.11
CA ARG A 230 -11.09 -19.90 -8.56
C ARG A 230 -11.88 -18.69 -8.04
N SER A 231 -11.67 -18.33 -6.78
CA SER A 231 -12.29 -17.13 -6.19
C SER A 231 -11.85 -15.86 -6.91
N VAL A 232 -10.56 -15.69 -7.16
CA VAL A 232 -10.01 -14.55 -7.93
C VAL A 232 -10.58 -14.51 -9.35
N TYR A 233 -10.67 -15.67 -10.02
CA TYR A 233 -11.26 -15.74 -11.35
C TYR A 233 -12.74 -15.31 -11.36
N ALA A 234 -13.54 -15.85 -10.43
CA ALA A 234 -14.97 -15.58 -10.34
C ALA A 234 -15.26 -14.12 -9.94
N LEU A 235 -14.55 -13.61 -8.93
CA LEU A 235 -14.68 -12.21 -8.50
C LEU A 235 -14.24 -11.25 -9.60
N GLY A 236 -13.14 -11.54 -10.32
CA GLY A 236 -12.71 -10.70 -11.44
C GLY A 236 -13.73 -10.64 -12.58
N ALA A 237 -14.39 -11.76 -12.89
CA ALA A 237 -15.49 -11.78 -13.85
C ALA A 237 -16.72 -11.00 -13.34
N PHE A 238 -17.09 -11.19 -12.07
CA PHE A 238 -18.19 -10.45 -11.45
C PHE A 238 -17.93 -8.94 -11.45
N PHE A 239 -16.77 -8.50 -10.98
CA PHE A 239 -16.43 -7.07 -10.90
C PHE A 239 -16.41 -6.41 -12.27
N SER A 240 -15.79 -7.04 -13.28
CA SER A 240 -15.74 -6.51 -14.65
C SER A 240 -17.11 -6.45 -15.34
N THR A 241 -18.07 -7.28 -14.91
CA THR A 241 -19.40 -7.33 -15.52
C THR A 241 -20.38 -6.37 -14.85
N PHE A 242 -20.32 -6.23 -13.52
CA PHE A 242 -21.39 -5.61 -12.73
C PHE A 242 -21.00 -4.32 -12.01
N LEU A 243 -19.71 -4.08 -11.74
CA LEU A 243 -19.32 -2.92 -10.93
C LEU A 243 -18.94 -1.71 -11.81
N PRO A 244 -19.46 -0.51 -11.51
CA PRO A 244 -19.12 0.70 -12.24
C PRO A 244 -17.67 1.14 -12.00
N GLY A 245 -17.09 1.83 -12.98
CA GLY A 245 -15.80 2.51 -12.84
C GLY A 245 -14.56 1.63 -13.02
N LEU A 246 -14.70 0.32 -13.19
CA LEU A 246 -13.56 -0.56 -13.46
C LEU A 246 -13.11 -0.47 -14.92
N ASN A 247 -11.81 -0.34 -15.11
CA ASN A 247 -11.15 -0.41 -16.40
C ASN A 247 -9.94 -1.36 -16.34
N SER A 248 -9.58 -1.95 -17.49
CA SER A 248 -8.37 -2.78 -17.63
C SER A 248 -8.27 -3.94 -16.63
N VAL A 249 -9.37 -4.66 -16.38
CA VAL A 249 -9.40 -5.77 -15.40
C VAL A 249 -8.56 -6.95 -15.89
N GLN A 250 -7.53 -7.29 -15.12
CA GLN A 250 -6.61 -8.40 -15.36
C GLN A 250 -6.66 -9.41 -14.21
N LYS A 251 -6.74 -10.70 -14.55
CA LYS A 251 -6.75 -11.81 -13.59
C LYS A 251 -5.40 -12.51 -13.62
N ILE A 252 -4.57 -12.30 -12.60
CA ILE A 252 -3.22 -12.88 -12.50
C ILE A 252 -3.30 -14.13 -11.63
N LEU A 253 -3.66 -15.27 -12.23
CA LEU A 253 -4.03 -16.49 -11.49
C LEU A 253 -2.85 -17.39 -11.11
N HIS A 254 -1.75 -17.30 -11.87
CA HIS A 254 -0.61 -18.22 -11.72
C HIS A 254 0.55 -17.64 -10.90
N ALA A 255 0.38 -16.43 -10.35
CA ALA A 255 1.30 -15.87 -9.38
C ALA A 255 1.25 -16.66 -8.05
N ARG A 256 2.25 -16.42 -7.18
CA ARG A 256 2.28 -17.02 -5.83
C ARG A 256 1.03 -16.68 -5.03
N VAL A 257 0.64 -15.41 -5.06
CA VAL A 257 -0.64 -14.92 -4.56
C VAL A 257 -1.46 -14.51 -5.78
N PRO A 258 -2.51 -15.25 -6.14
CA PRO A 258 -3.40 -14.85 -7.22
C PRO A 258 -4.08 -13.51 -6.93
N ILE A 259 -4.13 -12.61 -7.92
CA ILE A 259 -4.74 -11.28 -7.75
C ILE A 259 -5.59 -10.85 -8.95
N ILE A 260 -6.48 -9.89 -8.70
CA ILE A 260 -7.19 -9.10 -9.72
C ILE A 260 -6.53 -7.73 -9.74
N LYS A 261 -6.00 -7.29 -10.88
CA LYS A 261 -5.44 -5.95 -11.08
C LYS A 261 -6.36 -5.15 -11.98
N PHE A 262 -6.68 -3.91 -11.63
CA PHE A 262 -7.51 -3.02 -12.45
C PHE A 262 -7.29 -1.55 -12.08
N ASN A 263 -7.71 -0.65 -12.96
CA ASN A 263 -7.78 0.78 -12.68
C ASN A 263 -9.23 1.17 -12.38
N HIS A 264 -9.47 1.84 -11.25
CA HIS A 264 -10.81 2.29 -10.86
C HIS A 264 -10.98 3.79 -11.11
N LYS A 265 -11.63 4.13 -12.22
CA LYS A 265 -11.75 5.49 -12.77
C LYS A 265 -12.46 6.48 -11.87
N ILE A 266 -13.41 6.01 -11.07
CA ILE A 266 -14.21 6.87 -10.20
C ILE A 266 -13.37 7.37 -9.01
N ILE A 267 -12.55 6.52 -8.42
CA ILE A 267 -11.69 6.90 -7.27
C ILE A 267 -10.27 7.30 -7.70
N GLY A 268 -9.94 7.13 -8.98
CA GLY A 268 -8.63 7.47 -9.56
C GLY A 268 -7.46 6.62 -9.03
N MET A 269 -7.68 5.33 -8.77
CA MET A 269 -6.64 4.45 -8.18
C MET A 269 -6.48 3.14 -8.95
N ASP A 270 -5.23 2.69 -9.09
CA ASP A 270 -4.93 1.31 -9.45
C ASP A 270 -5.14 0.41 -8.23
N CYS A 271 -5.77 -0.74 -8.44
CA CYS A 271 -6.22 -1.64 -7.38
C CYS A 271 -5.73 -3.06 -7.64
N ASP A 272 -5.19 -3.70 -6.60
CA ASP A 272 -4.80 -5.10 -6.57
C ASP A 272 -5.63 -5.83 -5.50
N ILE A 273 -6.51 -6.74 -5.92
CA ILE A 273 -7.36 -7.54 -5.02
C ILE A 273 -6.80 -8.96 -4.91
N SER A 274 -6.50 -9.37 -3.68
CA SER A 274 -6.22 -10.75 -3.31
C SER A 274 -7.39 -11.34 -2.50
N VAL A 275 -7.49 -12.68 -2.45
CA VAL A 275 -8.53 -13.36 -1.67
C VAL A 275 -7.87 -14.11 -0.52
N ASN A 276 -8.33 -13.84 0.70
CA ASN A 276 -7.91 -14.51 1.93
C ASN A 276 -6.40 -14.43 2.26
N ASN A 277 -5.66 -13.46 1.71
CA ASN A 277 -4.25 -13.24 1.98
C ASN A 277 -4.05 -12.36 3.24
N MET A 278 -4.47 -12.86 4.40
CA MET A 278 -4.32 -12.14 5.67
C MET A 278 -2.87 -11.82 6.08
N PRO A 279 -1.83 -12.61 5.72
CA PRO A 279 -0.45 -12.28 6.06
C PRO A 279 -0.02 -10.88 5.59
N ALA A 280 -0.60 -10.38 4.50
CA ALA A 280 -0.33 -9.04 4.01
C ALA A 280 -0.91 -7.94 4.92
N VAL A 281 -2.06 -8.17 5.56
CA VAL A 281 -2.64 -7.26 6.55
C VAL A 281 -1.76 -7.22 7.80
N LEU A 282 -1.36 -8.38 8.32
CA LEU A 282 -0.50 -8.49 9.50
C LEU A 282 0.86 -7.83 9.26
N MET A 283 1.45 -8.03 8.08
CA MET A 283 2.69 -7.34 7.73
C MET A 283 2.51 -5.81 7.66
N SER A 284 1.34 -5.34 7.27
CA SER A 284 1.03 -3.91 7.26
C SER A 284 0.93 -3.36 8.68
N GLU A 285 0.35 -4.11 9.61
CA GLU A 285 0.33 -3.79 11.05
C GLU A 285 1.73 -3.75 11.65
N ILE A 286 2.58 -4.73 11.34
CA ILE A 286 3.98 -4.77 11.81
C ILE A 286 4.78 -3.55 11.32
N ILE A 287 4.65 -3.18 10.04
CA ILE A 287 5.34 -1.98 9.51
C ILE A 287 4.77 -0.70 10.15
N TYR A 288 3.45 -0.63 10.30
CA TYR A 288 2.80 0.49 10.98
C TYR A 288 3.34 0.64 12.40
N PHE A 289 3.42 -0.45 13.15
CA PHE A 289 3.99 -0.52 14.50
C PHE A 289 5.42 0.00 14.55
N CYS A 290 6.30 -0.40 13.62
CA CYS A 290 7.65 0.17 13.56
C CYS A 290 7.65 1.69 13.42
N GLY A 291 6.70 2.24 12.65
CA GLY A 291 6.53 3.69 12.51
C GLY A 291 6.01 4.41 13.75
N GLU A 292 5.37 3.69 14.69
CA GLU A 292 4.88 4.25 15.96
C GLU A 292 5.98 4.33 17.03
N ILE A 293 7.03 3.51 16.91
CA ILE A 293 8.12 3.45 17.90
C ILE A 293 9.00 4.69 17.83
N ASP A 294 9.28 5.22 16.64
CA ASP A 294 10.14 6.40 16.49
C ASP A 294 9.71 7.26 15.28
N PRO A 295 9.59 8.59 15.45
CA PRO A 295 9.10 9.48 14.39
C PRO A 295 10.01 9.54 13.17
N ARG A 296 11.29 9.14 13.27
CA ARG A 296 12.25 9.13 12.15
C ARG A 296 12.04 7.97 11.20
N VAL A 297 11.33 6.91 11.60
CA VAL A 297 11.18 5.67 10.81
C VAL A 297 10.47 5.93 9.49
N ARG A 298 9.29 6.57 9.52
CA ARG A 298 8.49 6.82 8.31
C ARG A 298 9.20 7.79 7.35
N PRO A 299 9.73 8.96 7.77
CA PRO A 299 10.47 9.84 6.88
C PRO A 299 11.70 9.17 6.26
N LEU A 300 12.46 8.38 7.02
CA LEU A 300 13.62 7.65 6.50
C LEU A 300 13.20 6.64 5.41
N LEU A 301 12.12 5.88 5.65
CA LEU A 301 11.58 4.94 4.65
C LEU A 301 11.13 5.67 3.38
N TYR A 302 10.55 6.87 3.48
CA TYR A 302 10.22 7.70 2.32
C TYR A 302 11.48 8.13 1.56
N ALA A 303 12.48 8.66 2.25
CA ALA A 303 13.74 9.08 1.63
C ALA A 303 14.42 7.92 0.89
N VAL A 304 14.45 6.73 1.51
CA VAL A 304 15.03 5.52 0.92
C VAL A 304 14.24 5.04 -0.32
N LYS A 305 12.90 5.02 -0.26
CA LYS A 305 12.07 4.67 -1.43
C LYS A 305 12.25 5.65 -2.58
N LYS A 306 12.33 6.96 -2.29
CA LYS A 306 12.60 8.00 -3.29
C LYS A 306 13.99 7.83 -3.91
N TRP A 307 15.01 7.66 -3.08
CA TRP A 307 16.38 7.37 -3.54
C TRP A 307 16.42 6.15 -4.45
N ALA A 308 15.78 5.04 -4.06
CA ALA A 308 15.80 3.81 -4.84
C ALA A 308 15.06 3.95 -6.18
N LYS A 309 13.94 4.68 -6.22
CA LYS A 309 13.24 5.02 -7.47
C LYS A 309 14.13 5.86 -8.37
N ASP A 310 14.67 6.97 -7.85
CA ASP A 310 15.43 7.94 -8.65
C ASP A 310 16.79 7.37 -9.12
N ALA A 311 17.34 6.41 -8.39
CA ALA A 311 18.56 5.67 -8.75
C ALA A 311 18.30 4.44 -9.63
N ASN A 312 17.06 4.21 -10.09
CA ASN A 312 16.65 3.05 -10.89
C ASN A 312 17.02 1.70 -10.22
N ILE A 313 16.77 1.59 -8.92
CA ILE A 313 16.96 0.38 -8.10
C ILE A 313 15.64 -0.38 -7.92
N THR A 314 14.51 0.33 -7.92
CA THR A 314 13.17 -0.25 -7.88
C THR A 314 12.38 0.17 -9.11
N TYR A 315 11.48 -0.70 -9.56
CA TYR A 315 10.59 -0.45 -10.69
C TYR A 315 9.17 -0.92 -10.36
N GLU A 316 8.18 -0.37 -11.05
CA GLU A 316 6.76 -0.70 -10.88
C GLU A 316 6.42 -2.09 -11.44
N SER A 317 7.12 -2.52 -12.48
CA SER A 317 6.95 -3.87 -13.02
C SER A 317 7.68 -4.92 -12.15
N PRO A 318 7.23 -6.18 -12.16
CA PRO A 318 7.97 -7.27 -11.55
C PRO A 318 9.27 -7.57 -12.31
N GLY A 319 10.34 -7.92 -11.60
CA GLY A 319 11.60 -8.31 -12.23
C GLY A 319 12.68 -8.72 -11.23
N ALA A 320 13.93 -8.64 -11.67
CA ALA A 320 15.10 -9.10 -10.92
C ALA A 320 15.63 -8.10 -9.89
N TRP A 321 15.02 -6.92 -9.79
CA TRP A 321 15.36 -5.84 -8.86
C TRP A 321 14.74 -6.03 -7.48
N ILE A 322 15.27 -5.36 -6.47
CA ILE A 322 14.67 -5.36 -5.13
C ILE A 322 13.30 -4.69 -5.17
N THR A 323 12.36 -5.18 -4.37
CA THR A 323 11.03 -4.56 -4.23
C THR A 323 11.07 -3.47 -3.16
N ASN A 324 10.15 -2.50 -3.24
CA ASN A 324 9.98 -1.51 -2.18
C ASN A 324 9.71 -2.16 -0.81
N PHE A 325 9.01 -3.30 -0.78
CA PHE A 325 8.78 -4.06 0.45
C PHE A 325 10.08 -4.67 1.02
N GLY A 326 10.89 -5.32 0.18
CA GLY A 326 12.19 -5.85 0.60
C GLY A 326 13.13 -4.76 1.10
N LEU A 327 13.13 -3.59 0.44
CA LEU A 327 13.92 -2.44 0.87
C LEU A 327 13.45 -1.88 2.22
N SER A 328 12.13 -1.79 2.46
CA SER A 328 11.60 -1.38 3.76
C SER A 328 12.05 -2.31 4.90
N LEU A 329 12.07 -3.62 4.66
CA LEU A 329 12.55 -4.59 5.65
C LEU A 329 14.05 -4.46 5.94
N LEU A 330 14.87 -4.12 4.93
CA LEU A 330 16.28 -3.80 5.14
C LEU A 330 16.48 -2.53 5.99
N VAL A 331 15.63 -1.51 5.82
CA VAL A 331 15.66 -0.31 6.67
C VAL A 331 15.29 -0.66 8.11
N ILE A 332 14.23 -1.45 8.32
CA ILE A 332 13.84 -1.91 9.66
C ILE A 332 15.00 -2.68 10.32
N PHE A 333 15.60 -3.63 9.59
CA PHE A 333 16.76 -4.37 10.09
C PHE A 333 17.93 -3.46 10.45
N PHE A 334 18.23 -2.46 9.61
CA PHE A 334 19.27 -1.47 9.89
C PHE A 334 19.00 -0.66 11.16
N LEU A 335 17.75 -0.24 11.38
CA LEU A 335 17.36 0.53 12.57
C LEU A 335 17.42 -0.31 13.86
N GLN A 336 17.22 -1.63 13.75
CA GLN A 336 17.45 -2.59 14.85
C GLN A 336 18.93 -2.73 15.22
N ASN A 337 19.83 -2.43 14.29
CA ASN A 337 21.27 -2.65 14.40
C ASN A 337 22.06 -1.34 14.51
N ARG A 338 21.42 -0.23 14.89
CA ARG A 338 22.15 1.00 15.28
C ARG A 338 22.92 0.77 16.59
N PRO A 339 24.01 1.52 16.86
CA PRO A 339 24.74 1.41 18.13
C PRO A 339 23.84 1.55 19.36
N ILE A 340 22.89 2.48 19.28
CA ILE A 340 21.72 2.54 20.16
C ILE A 340 20.52 2.17 19.28
N PRO A 341 19.92 0.97 19.42
CA PRO A 341 18.83 0.52 18.55
C PRO A 341 17.63 1.47 18.59
N ILE A 342 17.16 1.87 17.41
CA ILE A 342 15.93 2.68 17.26
C ILE A 342 14.71 1.77 17.27
N LEU A 343 14.82 0.58 16.69
CA LEU A 343 13.78 -0.44 16.69
C LEU A 343 14.23 -1.67 17.50
N PRO A 344 13.33 -2.34 18.22
CA PRO A 344 13.63 -3.64 18.81
C PRO A 344 13.63 -4.74 17.74
N SER A 345 14.23 -5.90 18.03
CA SER A 345 13.88 -7.12 17.30
C SER A 345 12.38 -7.38 17.42
N LEU A 346 11.73 -7.85 16.35
CA LEU A 346 10.27 -7.99 16.38
C LEU A 346 9.83 -9.07 17.39
N ASN A 347 10.61 -10.14 17.61
CA ASN A 347 10.28 -11.17 18.61
C ASN A 347 10.27 -10.65 20.05
N ASN A 348 11.00 -9.57 20.34
CA ASN A 348 10.96 -8.96 21.68
C ASN A 348 9.74 -8.05 21.87
N ALA A 349 9.09 -7.65 20.78
CA ALA A 349 8.07 -6.61 20.79
C ALA A 349 6.69 -7.12 20.38
N LEU A 350 6.62 -8.16 19.54
CA LEU A 350 5.42 -8.68 18.91
C LEU A 350 5.44 -10.21 18.87
N GLN A 351 4.24 -10.80 18.82
CA GLN A 351 4.02 -12.21 18.51
C GLN A 351 2.89 -12.33 17.49
N ILE A 352 3.07 -13.20 16.49
CA ILE A 352 1.97 -13.57 15.60
C ILE A 352 1.26 -14.77 16.24
N ILE A 353 -0.05 -14.63 16.44
CA ILE A 353 -0.90 -15.65 17.04
C ILE A 353 -1.96 -16.11 16.03
N GLY A 354 -2.52 -17.29 16.25
CA GLY A 354 -3.54 -17.89 15.39
C GLY A 354 -3.00 -18.47 14.07
N GLU A 355 -3.92 -18.95 13.23
CA GLU A 355 -3.64 -19.56 11.93
C GLU A 355 -4.39 -18.78 10.85
N GLU A 356 -3.87 -18.72 9.62
CA GLU A 356 -4.29 -17.82 8.51
C GLU A 356 -5.80 -17.82 8.15
N PHE A 357 -6.61 -18.73 8.71
CA PHE A 357 -8.05 -18.85 8.50
C PHE A 357 -8.89 -18.81 9.79
N THR A 358 -8.31 -18.44 10.92
CA THR A 358 -9.01 -18.39 12.21
C THR A 358 -9.29 -16.95 12.66
N SER A 359 -10.24 -16.78 13.57
CA SER A 359 -10.53 -15.49 14.23
C SER A 359 -9.34 -14.90 14.98
N HIS A 360 -8.37 -15.75 15.34
CA HIS A 360 -7.28 -15.40 16.23
C HIS A 360 -6.01 -15.01 15.46
N PHE A 361 -6.04 -15.01 14.11
CA PHE A 361 -4.87 -14.64 13.31
C PHE A 361 -4.58 -13.15 13.40
N ALA A 362 -3.65 -12.79 14.28
CA ALA A 362 -3.41 -11.42 14.68
C ALA A 362 -1.97 -11.19 15.14
N VAL A 363 -1.63 -9.92 15.31
CA VAL A 363 -0.38 -9.49 15.96
C VAL A 363 -0.70 -9.12 17.41
N GLU A 364 -0.05 -9.81 18.34
CA GLU A 364 -0.05 -9.49 19.77
C GLU A 364 1.16 -8.62 20.12
N TYR A 365 0.96 -7.58 20.91
CA TYR A 365 2.00 -6.64 21.31
C TYR A 365 2.56 -7.06 22.68
N LEU A 366 3.79 -7.57 22.70
CA LEU A 366 4.46 -8.06 23.90
C LEU A 366 5.01 -6.93 24.78
N THR A 367 5.32 -5.77 24.17
CA THR A 367 5.83 -4.59 24.87
C THR A 367 5.02 -3.35 24.47
N SER A 368 4.71 -2.48 25.43
CA SER A 368 4.00 -1.24 25.13
C SER A 368 4.82 -0.32 24.22
N VAL A 369 4.13 0.38 23.31
CA VAL A 369 4.76 1.34 22.38
C VAL A 369 5.51 2.42 23.14
N SER A 370 4.98 2.90 24.28
CA SER A 370 5.61 3.94 25.11
C SER A 370 6.96 3.50 25.70
N ALA A 371 7.09 2.25 26.13
CA ALA A 371 8.35 1.72 26.63
C ALA A 371 9.39 1.57 25.51
N LEU A 372 8.95 1.23 24.30
CA LEU A 372 9.82 1.18 23.12
C LEU A 372 10.26 2.58 22.67
N GLN A 373 9.35 3.55 22.68
CA GLN A 373 9.64 4.96 22.39
C GLN A 373 10.71 5.52 23.34
N ALA A 374 10.61 5.23 24.64
CA ALA A 374 11.60 5.67 25.64
C ALA A 374 13.01 5.09 25.40
N LYS A 375 13.10 3.87 24.86
CA LYS A 375 14.39 3.26 24.46
C LYS A 375 14.90 3.89 23.16
N ALA A 376 14.03 4.05 22.16
CA ALA A 376 14.38 4.63 20.87
C ALA A 376 14.88 6.07 20.99
N SER A 377 14.32 6.86 21.92
CA SER A 377 14.71 8.26 22.16
C SER A 377 16.15 8.42 22.69
N LEU A 378 16.79 7.35 23.14
CA LEU A 378 18.22 7.38 23.53
C LEU A 378 19.14 7.50 22.32
N ASN A 379 18.66 7.18 21.12
CA ASN A 379 19.41 7.39 19.89
C ASN A 379 19.18 8.81 19.36
N GLU A 380 20.25 9.61 19.27
CA GLU A 380 20.21 11.01 18.82
C GLU A 380 20.59 11.21 17.34
N GLU A 381 20.73 10.14 16.56
CA GLU A 381 21.11 10.24 15.14
C GLU A 381 20.02 10.95 14.32
N SER A 382 20.41 12.01 13.61
CA SER A 382 19.50 12.75 12.72
C SER A 382 19.04 11.90 11.51
N LEU A 383 17.92 12.26 10.87
CA LEU A 383 17.47 11.62 9.62
C LEU A 383 18.54 11.63 8.53
N ALA A 384 19.28 12.74 8.39
CA ALA A 384 20.40 12.83 7.45
C ALA A 384 21.52 11.83 7.76
N THR A 385 21.86 11.68 9.05
CA THR A 385 22.84 10.68 9.52
C THR A 385 22.34 9.27 9.23
N LEU A 386 21.10 8.96 9.59
CA LEU A 386 20.50 7.64 9.39
C LEU A 386 20.44 7.26 7.91
N LEU A 387 20.06 8.19 7.02
CA LEU A 387 20.07 7.94 5.58
C LEU A 387 21.49 7.65 5.06
N LYS A 388 22.48 8.45 5.46
CA LYS A 388 23.89 8.27 5.06
C LYS A 388 24.42 6.91 5.51
N GLU A 389 24.17 6.55 6.77
CA GLU A 389 24.60 5.29 7.37
C GLU A 389 23.86 4.09 6.80
N PHE A 390 22.58 4.22 6.46
CA PHE A 390 21.83 3.17 5.77
C PHE A 390 22.39 2.89 4.37
N LEU A 391 22.69 3.94 3.60
CA LEU A 391 23.32 3.79 2.29
C LEU A 391 24.72 3.16 2.39
N SER A 392 25.47 3.51 3.44
CA SER A 392 26.76 2.88 3.76
C SER A 392 26.59 1.39 4.08
N PHE A 393 25.58 1.05 4.90
CA PHE A 393 25.20 -0.32 5.21
C PHE A 393 24.87 -1.12 3.95
N LEU A 394 24.02 -0.61 3.05
CA LEU A 394 23.73 -1.29 1.78
C LEU A 394 24.98 -1.51 0.93
N GLY A 395 25.92 -0.57 0.91
CA GLY A 395 27.15 -0.67 0.12
C GLY A 395 28.24 -1.58 0.71
N SER A 396 28.14 -1.98 1.98
CA SER A 396 29.20 -2.69 2.70
C SER A 396 28.76 -4.01 3.34
N HIS A 397 27.46 -4.23 3.51
CA HIS A 397 26.96 -5.42 4.20
C HIS A 397 27.23 -6.70 3.39
N PRO A 398 27.71 -7.79 4.02
CA PRO A 398 28.02 -9.04 3.35
C PRO A 398 26.76 -9.88 3.03
N PHE A 399 25.87 -9.36 2.18
CA PHE A 399 24.60 -10.02 1.80
C PHE A 399 24.80 -11.43 1.23
N LYS A 400 25.94 -11.68 0.57
CA LYS A 400 26.30 -12.99 0.01
C LYS A 400 26.45 -14.07 1.08
N ASP A 401 26.82 -13.70 2.29
CA ASP A 401 27.13 -14.64 3.37
C ASP A 401 26.10 -14.62 4.49
N LYS A 402 25.20 -13.62 4.51
CA LYS A 402 24.30 -13.38 5.63
C LYS A 402 22.82 -13.56 5.29
N HIS A 403 22.12 -14.18 6.24
CA HIS A 403 20.67 -14.30 6.33
C HIS A 403 20.17 -13.24 7.32
N LEU A 404 19.32 -12.33 6.86
CA LEU A 404 18.84 -11.20 7.66
C LEU A 404 17.44 -11.49 8.20
N SER A 405 17.27 -11.30 9.50
CA SER A 405 15.99 -11.49 10.19
C SER A 405 15.64 -10.24 11.00
N VAL A 406 14.50 -9.63 10.69
CA VAL A 406 13.92 -8.59 11.56
C VAL A 406 13.23 -9.17 12.79
N LEU A 407 12.90 -10.47 12.78
CA LEU A 407 12.33 -11.18 13.92
C LEU A 407 13.34 -11.25 15.06
N SER A 408 14.56 -11.75 14.78
CA SER A 408 15.63 -11.78 15.78
C SER A 408 16.45 -10.50 15.84
N GLY A 409 16.38 -9.65 14.81
CA GLY A 409 17.26 -8.48 14.65
C GLY A 409 18.70 -8.85 14.30
N GLN A 410 18.98 -10.10 13.90
CA GLN A 410 20.33 -10.62 13.69
C GLN A 410 20.62 -11.02 12.24
N ALA A 411 21.91 -10.95 11.88
CA ALA A 411 22.47 -11.49 10.64
C ALA A 411 23.20 -12.82 10.91
N THR A 412 22.62 -13.93 10.48
CA THR A 412 23.20 -15.27 10.65
C THR A 412 23.87 -15.77 9.38
N GLN A 413 24.64 -16.86 9.46
CA GLN A 413 25.30 -17.41 8.28
C GLN A 413 24.27 -17.99 7.29
N LYS A 414 24.31 -17.54 6.04
CA LYS A 414 23.43 -18.01 4.99
C LYS A 414 23.91 -19.36 4.44
N LYS A 415 22.97 -20.28 4.28
CA LYS A 415 23.21 -21.63 3.70
C LYS A 415 22.72 -21.76 2.25
N THR A 416 22.13 -20.70 1.70
CA THR A 416 21.49 -20.70 0.38
C THR A 416 22.28 -19.85 -0.62
N SER A 417 22.07 -20.07 -1.91
CA SER A 417 22.75 -19.36 -3.01
C SER A 417 22.06 -18.07 -3.45
N PHE A 418 20.96 -17.67 -2.81
CA PHE A 418 20.25 -16.43 -3.16
C PHE A 418 21.14 -15.21 -2.92
N PRO A 419 21.17 -14.19 -3.80
CA PRO A 419 22.04 -13.02 -3.62
C PRO A 419 21.80 -12.31 -2.28
N ILE A 420 20.53 -12.09 -1.94
CA ILE A 420 20.08 -11.57 -0.66
C ILE A 420 19.12 -12.59 -0.04
N TRP A 421 19.21 -12.76 1.28
CA TRP A 421 18.16 -13.41 2.03
C TRP A 421 17.66 -12.50 3.14
N MET A 422 16.45 -11.98 2.94
CA MET A 422 15.72 -11.19 3.91
C MET A 422 14.46 -11.96 4.31
N GLN A 423 14.39 -12.39 5.57
CA GLN A 423 13.31 -13.23 6.11
C GLN A 423 11.97 -12.49 6.07
N TYR A 424 10.91 -13.19 5.65
CA TYR A 424 9.55 -12.67 5.75
C TYR A 424 9.02 -12.88 7.18
N PRO A 425 8.61 -11.83 7.92
CA PRO A 425 8.23 -11.98 9.34
C PRO A 425 6.99 -12.82 9.60
N VAL A 426 6.07 -12.91 8.63
CA VAL A 426 4.79 -13.62 8.80
C VAL A 426 4.85 -15.07 8.32
N GLU A 427 5.70 -15.37 7.33
CA GLU A 427 6.00 -16.73 6.89
C GLU A 427 7.52 -16.94 6.96
N GLU A 428 8.00 -17.38 8.12
CA GLU A 428 9.42 -17.37 8.49
C GLU A 428 10.36 -18.15 7.55
N ASP A 429 9.84 -19.11 6.80
CA ASP A 429 10.59 -19.94 5.85
C ASP A 429 10.80 -19.23 4.48
N LYS A 430 10.25 -18.03 4.30
CA LYS A 430 10.28 -17.31 3.02
C LYS A 430 11.33 -16.21 2.98
N ASN A 431 11.91 -16.05 1.78
CA ASN A 431 12.79 -14.94 1.42
C ASN A 431 12.01 -13.91 0.59
N VAL A 432 11.82 -12.71 1.13
CA VAL A 432 11.13 -11.59 0.43
C VAL A 432 11.93 -11.01 -0.74
N THR A 433 13.24 -11.31 -0.80
CA THR A 433 14.19 -10.87 -1.83
C THR A 433 14.58 -12.01 -2.79
N LYS A 434 13.76 -13.08 -2.86
CA LYS A 434 14.04 -14.25 -3.72
C LYS A 434 14.23 -13.89 -5.19
N ASN A 435 13.58 -12.83 -5.68
CA ASN A 435 13.64 -12.38 -7.06
C ASN A 435 14.94 -11.62 -7.40
N VAL A 436 15.68 -11.15 -6.39
CA VAL A 436 16.84 -10.29 -6.61
C VAL A 436 17.98 -11.07 -7.25
N SER A 437 18.53 -10.58 -8.37
CA SER A 437 19.69 -11.19 -9.03
C SER A 437 21.03 -10.70 -8.46
N HIS A 438 22.12 -11.41 -8.77
CA HIS A 438 23.47 -10.99 -8.38
C HIS A 438 23.89 -9.66 -9.02
N SER A 439 23.49 -9.43 -10.27
CA SER A 439 23.79 -8.20 -11.00
C SER A 439 23.09 -7.00 -10.35
N GLU A 440 21.79 -7.16 -10.05
CA GLU A 440 20.99 -6.11 -9.40
C GLU A 440 21.50 -5.83 -7.98
N LEU A 441 21.89 -6.87 -7.22
CA LEU A 441 22.55 -6.68 -5.92
C LEU A 441 23.83 -5.84 -6.03
N PHE A 442 24.72 -6.20 -6.95
CA PHE A 442 25.96 -5.45 -7.15
C PHE A 442 25.68 -3.99 -7.53
N ASP A 443 24.76 -3.78 -8.45
CA ASP A 443 24.37 -2.45 -8.94
C ASP A 443 23.86 -1.55 -7.80
N PHE A 444 22.87 -2.00 -7.02
CA PHE A 444 22.33 -1.15 -5.96
C PHE A 444 23.31 -0.96 -4.80
N CYS A 445 24.15 -1.94 -4.47
CA CYS A 445 25.21 -1.78 -3.47
C CYS A 445 26.20 -0.68 -3.88
N GLU A 446 26.64 -0.68 -5.14
CA GLU A 446 27.56 0.34 -5.65
C GLU A 446 26.91 1.74 -5.70
N LYS A 447 25.66 1.83 -6.17
CA LYS A 447 24.89 3.09 -6.15
C LYS A 447 24.70 3.61 -4.72
N ALA A 448 24.42 2.74 -3.76
CA ALA A 448 24.29 3.10 -2.35
C ALA A 448 25.61 3.62 -1.78
N ARG A 449 26.73 2.93 -2.05
CA ARG A 449 28.07 3.34 -1.62
C ARG A 449 28.45 4.73 -2.16
N LEU A 450 28.14 5.01 -3.42
CA LEU A 450 28.39 6.33 -4.02
C LEU A 450 27.47 7.40 -3.42
N SER A 451 26.17 7.11 -3.29
CA SER A 451 25.19 8.04 -2.72
C SER A 451 25.54 8.42 -1.28
N SER A 452 26.03 7.45 -0.48
CA SER A 452 26.52 7.69 0.88
C SER A 452 27.70 8.68 0.90
N LYS A 453 28.66 8.56 -0.03
CA LYS A 453 29.80 9.48 -0.14
C LYS A 453 29.38 10.90 -0.55
N PHE A 454 28.45 11.02 -1.50
CA PHE A 454 27.87 12.32 -1.87
C PHE A 454 27.17 12.96 -0.68
N LEU A 455 26.32 12.20 0.02
CA LEU A 455 25.63 12.71 1.20
C LEU A 455 26.61 13.13 2.30
N ALA A 456 27.66 12.34 2.57
CA ALA A 456 28.67 12.70 3.56
C ALA A 456 29.34 14.06 3.27
N SER A 457 29.60 14.35 1.99
CA SER A 457 30.19 15.62 1.54
C SER A 457 29.21 16.80 1.63
N ASN A 458 27.91 16.50 1.57
CA ASN A 458 26.83 17.49 1.51
C ASN A 458 26.01 17.61 2.81
N ILE A 459 26.31 16.81 3.84
CA ILE A 459 25.44 16.66 5.03
C ILE A 459 25.29 17.94 5.86
N GLN A 460 26.31 18.81 5.83
CA GLN A 460 26.34 20.08 6.55
C GLN A 460 25.82 21.25 5.70
N ILE A 461 25.45 21.03 4.44
CA ILE A 461 24.95 22.10 3.57
C ILE A 461 23.57 22.53 4.08
N GLN A 462 23.48 23.73 4.67
CA GLN A 462 22.20 24.44 4.79
C GLN A 462 21.68 24.64 3.37
N SER A 463 20.55 24.03 2.98
CA SER A 463 20.06 24.10 1.60
C SER A 463 19.66 25.54 1.22
N GLY A 464 20.64 26.29 0.74
CA GLY A 464 20.43 27.53 -0.02
C GLY A 464 20.46 27.29 -1.53
N VAL A 465 20.87 26.09 -1.98
CA VAL A 465 21.27 25.83 -3.39
C VAL A 465 20.46 24.71 -4.06
N SER A 466 19.90 23.75 -3.32
CA SER A 466 19.01 22.72 -3.89
C SER A 466 18.07 22.14 -2.83
N THR A 467 16.77 22.13 -3.13
CA THR A 467 15.73 21.45 -2.35
C THR A 467 15.46 20.03 -2.84
N ASP A 468 16.29 19.50 -3.74
CA ASP A 468 16.11 18.15 -4.31
C ASP A 468 17.08 17.16 -3.66
N LEU A 469 16.50 16.16 -2.96
CA LEU A 469 17.25 15.08 -2.32
C LEU A 469 18.12 14.31 -3.33
N SER A 470 17.67 14.16 -4.58
CA SER A 470 18.39 13.39 -5.59
C SER A 470 19.68 14.08 -6.05
N LEU A 471 19.72 15.41 -6.02
CA LEU A 471 20.95 16.18 -6.24
C LEU A 471 21.92 16.04 -5.07
N ILE A 472 21.43 16.10 -3.84
CA ILE A 472 22.25 15.94 -2.61
C ILE A 472 22.90 14.54 -2.56
N LEU A 473 22.16 13.52 -3.00
CA LEU A 473 22.61 12.13 -3.10
C LEU A 473 23.47 11.86 -4.35
N GLY A 474 23.67 12.86 -5.22
CA GLY A 474 24.50 12.73 -6.43
C GLY A 474 23.93 11.81 -7.50
N ILE A 475 22.60 11.57 -7.52
CA ILE A 475 21.96 10.62 -8.42
C ILE A 475 22.26 10.89 -9.90
N PRO A 476 22.16 12.13 -10.43
CA PRO A 476 22.47 12.37 -11.84
C PRO A 476 23.90 11.98 -12.24
N ASN A 477 24.86 12.21 -11.35
CA ASN A 477 26.26 11.85 -11.58
C ASN A 477 26.44 10.33 -11.54
N ILE A 478 25.80 9.66 -10.59
CA ILE A 478 25.82 8.20 -10.48
C ILE A 478 25.19 7.57 -11.74
N MET A 479 24.02 8.03 -12.17
CA MET A 479 23.35 7.49 -13.34
C MET A 479 24.17 7.66 -14.62
N LYS A 480 24.86 8.79 -14.78
CA LYS A 480 25.79 9.01 -15.90
C LYS A 480 26.99 8.05 -15.88
N LEU A 481 27.54 7.74 -14.71
CA LEU A 481 28.65 6.78 -14.59
C LEU A 481 28.21 5.36 -14.98
N PHE A 482 27.00 4.97 -14.61
CA PHE A 482 26.48 3.62 -14.90
C PHE A 482 26.01 3.48 -16.35
N SER A 483 25.47 4.53 -16.97
CA SER A 483 25.17 4.50 -18.41
C SER A 483 26.45 4.35 -19.24
N GLN A 484 27.52 5.05 -18.87
CA GLN A 484 28.82 4.94 -19.52
C GLN A 484 29.48 3.56 -19.32
N ARG A 485 29.34 2.95 -18.13
CA ARG A 485 29.79 1.56 -17.91
C ARG A 485 29.04 0.58 -18.80
N ASN A 486 27.72 0.70 -18.89
CA ASN A 486 26.91 -0.14 -19.76
C ASN A 486 27.27 0.09 -21.24
N GLU A 487 27.59 1.32 -21.66
CA GLU A 487 28.11 1.58 -23.00
C GLU A 487 29.51 1.00 -23.22
N LEU A 488 30.41 1.05 -22.24
CA LEU A 488 31.74 0.44 -22.30
C LEU A 488 31.66 -1.09 -22.34
N ASP A 489 30.75 -1.70 -21.58
CA ASP A 489 30.51 -3.14 -21.62
C ASP A 489 29.76 -3.57 -22.89
N MET A 490 28.84 -2.76 -23.41
CA MET A 490 28.21 -2.99 -24.72
C MET A 490 29.20 -2.78 -25.87
N ASN A 491 30.08 -1.79 -25.79
CA ASN A 491 31.17 -1.59 -26.75
C ASN A 491 32.23 -2.69 -26.63
N LYS A 492 32.49 -3.22 -25.44
CA LYS A 492 33.27 -4.45 -25.28
C LYS A 492 32.53 -5.63 -25.90
N LEU A 493 31.24 -5.81 -25.68
CA LEU A 493 30.43 -6.88 -26.30
C LEU A 493 30.33 -6.75 -27.84
N LEU A 494 30.37 -5.52 -28.37
CA LEU A 494 30.41 -5.22 -29.80
C LEU A 494 31.82 -5.37 -30.40
N ASN A 495 32.86 -5.04 -29.64
CA ASN A 495 34.27 -5.21 -30.03
C ASN A 495 34.80 -6.63 -29.78
N ASP A 496 34.12 -7.42 -28.94
CA ASP A 496 34.39 -8.84 -28.67
C ASP A 496 33.53 -9.75 -29.57
N LYS A 497 33.08 -9.20 -30.71
CA LYS A 497 32.81 -9.98 -31.92
C LYS A 497 34.07 -9.96 -32.77
N THR A 498 35.02 -10.82 -32.42
CA THR A 498 35.98 -11.40 -33.37
C THR A 498 35.25 -12.26 -34.41
N MET A 499 34.42 -11.60 -35.23
CA MET A 499 34.14 -11.98 -36.61
C MET A 499 35.20 -11.31 -37.50
N ARG A 500 36.45 -11.75 -37.32
CA ARG A 500 37.43 -11.87 -38.40
C ARG A 500 37.83 -13.34 -38.48
N ASN A 501 36.93 -14.16 -39.00
CA ASN A 501 37.20 -15.32 -39.86
C ASN A 501 35.95 -16.21 -39.95
N ASN A 502 35.08 -15.94 -40.93
CA ASN A 502 34.44 -16.95 -41.79
C ASN A 502 33.47 -16.32 -42.81
N LYS A 503 33.93 -15.27 -43.52
CA LYS A 503 33.42 -14.92 -44.86
C LYS A 503 34.35 -15.48 -45.95
N ARG A 504 34.66 -16.78 -45.91
CA ARG A 504 35.28 -17.53 -47.03
C ARG A 504 34.95 -19.02 -46.91
N ARG A 505 33.70 -19.40 -47.20
CA ARG A 505 33.36 -20.78 -47.56
C ARG A 505 32.05 -20.81 -48.33
N ILE A 506 32.09 -20.29 -49.55
CA ILE A 506 31.33 -20.69 -50.76
C ILE A 506 32.09 -19.98 -51.89
N TYR A 507 33.06 -20.69 -52.48
CA TYR A 507 33.56 -20.60 -53.87
C TYR A 507 34.90 -21.34 -53.94
N ARG A 508 34.80 -22.66 -54.21
CA ARG A 508 35.69 -23.49 -55.06
C ARG A 508 35.45 -24.97 -54.76
N LYS A 509 34.57 -25.58 -55.56
CA LYS A 509 34.77 -26.95 -56.09
C LYS A 509 35.76 -26.84 -57.26
N SER A 510 36.37 -27.98 -57.65
CA SER A 510 37.43 -28.22 -58.66
C SER A 510 38.81 -27.71 -58.25
N VAL A 511 39.86 -28.53 -58.09
CA VAL A 511 40.25 -29.80 -58.72
C VAL A 511 40.57 -30.87 -57.68
#